data_AF-A0A950F5I3-F1
#
_entry.id   AF-A0A950F5I3-F1
#
_cell.length_a   1.000
_cell.length_b   1.000
_cell.length_c   1.000
_cell.angle_alpha   90.00
_cell.angle_beta   90.00
_cell.angle_gamma   90.00
#
_symmetry.space_group_name_H-M   'P 1'
#
loop_
_entity.id
_entity.type
_entity.pdbx_description
1 polymer ?
#
loop_
_entity_poly.entity_id
_entity_poly.type
_entity_poly.pdbx_seq_one_letter_code
_entity_poly.pdbx_strand_id
1 'polypeptide(L)'
;ALLDRVTLLRLRTAAQQPPLLVDLGVPPNVDPAEARTAGCPRIGMDELIESAQRQRIAELVRLAPVRAAIDERLALLRSELALRAMGPRLAGLRTAFTEIAAEEVARALGDGLHTLDARQRRHLERLARTLALRLAHLPLAGLKAAALHASADAVDAFFAATQAVRTRTTGKT
;
A
#
# COMPACT_ATOMS: atom_id res chain seq x y z
N ALA A 1 -38.44 16.86 4.77
CA ALA A 1 -37.66 17.60 5.78
C ALA A 1 -37.97 17.00 7.15
N LEU A 2 -36.98 16.97 8.04
CA LEU A 2 -37.10 16.47 9.42
C LEU A 2 -37.84 17.47 10.33
N LEU A 3 -37.69 18.76 10.08
CA LEU A 3 -38.56 19.81 10.62
C LEU A 3 -39.51 20.28 9.53
N ASP A 4 -40.81 20.21 9.82
CA ASP A 4 -41.87 20.68 8.95
C ASP A 4 -42.31 22.12 9.29
N ARG A 5 -43.04 22.73 8.38
CA ARG A 5 -43.60 24.08 8.55
C ARG A 5 -44.35 24.30 9.87
N VAL A 6 -45.12 23.32 10.35
CA VAL A 6 -45.88 23.45 11.60
C VAL A 6 -44.94 23.61 12.79
N THR A 7 -43.88 22.82 12.83
CA THR A 7 -42.86 22.90 13.87
C THR A 7 -42.09 24.21 13.80
N LEU A 8 -41.76 24.69 12.60
CA LEU A 8 -41.08 25.98 12.40
C LEU A 8 -41.91 27.16 12.90
N LEU A 9 -43.22 27.18 12.64
CA LEU A 9 -44.11 28.24 13.12
C LEU A 9 -44.22 28.24 14.65
N ARG A 10 -44.31 27.06 15.27
CA ARG A 10 -44.32 26.93 16.74
C ARG A 10 -43.04 27.50 17.37
N LEU A 11 -41.88 27.15 16.80
CA LEU A 11 -40.59 27.70 17.22
C LEU A 11 -40.55 29.23 17.08
N ARG A 12 -41.06 29.77 15.97
CA ARG A 12 -41.09 31.21 15.73
C ARG A 12 -41.95 31.96 16.76
N THR A 13 -43.11 31.41 17.12
CA THR A 13 -44.04 32.04 18.07
C THR A 13 -43.62 31.90 19.53
N ALA A 14 -42.86 30.85 19.86
CA ALA A 14 -42.39 30.61 21.22
C ALA A 14 -41.23 31.54 21.63
N ALA A 15 -40.55 32.16 20.67
CA ALA A 15 -39.40 33.03 20.91
C ALA A 15 -39.73 34.50 20.63
N GLN A 16 -39.21 35.41 21.47
CA GLN A 16 -39.35 36.85 21.26
C GLN A 16 -38.62 37.33 19.99
N GLN A 17 -37.55 36.65 19.61
CA GLN A 17 -36.81 36.85 18.37
C GLN A 17 -36.83 35.57 17.53
N PRO A 18 -36.80 35.67 16.18
CA PRO A 18 -36.79 34.49 15.32
C PRO A 18 -35.53 33.64 15.57
N PRO A 19 -35.67 32.34 15.87
CA PRO A 19 -34.52 31.48 16.13
C PRO A 19 -33.70 31.25 14.86
N LEU A 20 -32.38 31.25 15.00
CA LEU A 20 -31.47 30.86 13.93
C LEU A 20 -31.40 29.34 13.81
N LEU A 21 -31.71 28.81 12.64
CA LEU A 21 -31.59 27.40 12.31
C LEU A 21 -30.22 27.13 11.70
N VAL A 22 -29.41 26.29 12.37
CA VAL A 22 -28.15 25.79 11.82
C VAL A 22 -28.38 24.35 11.34
N ASP A 23 -28.47 24.16 10.02
CA ASP A 23 -28.81 22.89 9.40
C ASP A 23 -27.57 22.24 8.75
N LEU A 24 -26.99 21.29 9.47
CA LEU A 24 -25.79 20.55 9.03
C LEU A 24 -26.13 19.29 8.20
N GLY A 25 -27.40 19.09 7.82
CA GLY A 25 -27.85 17.92 7.08
C GLY A 25 -27.49 17.96 5.60
N VAL A 26 -27.07 16.82 5.07
CA VAL A 26 -26.95 16.56 3.62
C VAL A 26 -27.61 15.21 3.32
N PRO A 27 -28.86 15.18 2.77
CA PRO A 27 -29.69 16.31 2.35
C PRO A 27 -30.23 17.17 3.52
N PRO A 28 -30.72 18.41 3.26
CA PRO A 28 -31.18 19.34 4.31
C PRO A 28 -32.25 18.76 5.24
N ASN A 29 -32.11 19.03 6.55
CA ASN A 29 -33.13 18.66 7.53
C ASN A 29 -34.32 19.60 7.52
N VAL A 30 -34.13 20.84 7.05
CA VAL A 30 -35.18 21.85 6.91
C VAL A 30 -35.23 22.30 5.46
N ASP A 31 -36.42 22.30 4.86
CA ASP A 31 -36.59 22.90 3.54
C ASP A 31 -36.27 24.41 3.62
N PRO A 32 -35.30 24.91 2.82
CA PRO A 32 -34.95 26.33 2.81
C PRO A 32 -36.14 27.26 2.49
N ALA A 33 -37.08 26.81 1.65
CA ALA A 33 -38.28 27.57 1.35
C ALA A 33 -39.23 27.65 2.56
N GLU A 34 -39.45 26.53 3.26
CA GLU A 34 -40.30 26.51 4.46
C GLU A 34 -39.72 27.35 5.60
N ALA A 35 -38.40 27.32 5.81
CA ALA A 35 -37.72 28.16 6.79
C ALA A 35 -37.94 29.66 6.50
N ARG A 36 -37.77 30.08 5.23
CA ARG A 36 -38.02 31.46 4.80
C ARG A 36 -39.47 31.86 5.01
N THR A 37 -40.43 31.01 4.62
CA THR A 37 -41.87 31.29 4.80
C THR A 37 -42.27 31.38 6.27
N ALA A 38 -41.63 30.59 7.15
CA ALA A 38 -41.85 30.66 8.60
C ALA A 38 -41.17 31.86 9.28
N GLY A 39 -40.37 32.64 8.53
CA GLY A 39 -39.62 33.77 9.08
C GLY A 39 -38.47 33.34 10.01
N CYS A 40 -37.97 32.11 9.85
CA CYS A 40 -36.84 31.59 10.62
C CYS A 40 -35.57 31.68 9.75
N PRO A 41 -34.59 32.50 10.13
CA PRO A 41 -33.31 32.54 9.43
C PRO A 41 -32.64 31.16 9.50
N ARG A 42 -32.06 30.71 8.38
CA ARG A 42 -31.40 29.41 8.26
C ARG A 42 -30.00 29.59 7.68
N ILE A 43 -29.03 28.89 8.27
CA ILE A 43 -27.69 28.67 7.73
C ILE A 43 -27.58 27.17 7.46
N GLY A 44 -27.45 26.78 6.20
CA GLY A 44 -27.25 25.39 5.78
C GLY A 44 -25.80 25.10 5.41
N MET A 45 -25.57 23.86 4.95
CA MET A 45 -24.26 23.42 4.50
C MET A 45 -23.71 24.24 3.33
N ASP A 46 -24.54 24.69 2.39
CA ASP A 46 -24.09 25.49 1.25
C ASP A 46 -23.53 26.86 1.70
N GLU A 47 -24.24 27.55 2.59
CA GLU A 47 -23.81 28.83 3.14
C GLU A 47 -22.55 28.69 4.02
N LEU A 48 -22.44 27.58 4.77
CA LEU A 48 -21.24 27.26 5.55
C LEU A 48 -20.03 26.99 4.65
N ILE A 49 -20.22 26.25 3.55
CA ILE A 49 -19.18 25.96 2.57
C ILE A 49 -18.71 27.25 1.90
N GLU A 50 -19.62 28.11 1.44
CA GLU A 50 -19.28 29.40 0.83
C GLU A 50 -18.49 30.28 1.80
N SER A 51 -18.92 30.32 3.07
CA SER A 51 -18.21 31.09 4.09
C SER A 51 -16.81 30.55 4.37
N ALA A 52 -16.63 29.23 4.41
CA ALA A 52 -15.32 28.60 4.56
C ALA A 52 -14.42 28.83 3.32
N GLN A 53 -15.00 28.83 2.11
CA GLN A 53 -14.27 29.08 0.87
C GLN A 53 -13.65 30.48 0.80
N ARG A 54 -14.21 31.48 1.48
CA ARG A 54 -13.60 32.83 1.57
C ARG A 54 -12.24 32.84 2.27
N GLN A 55 -11.93 31.81 3.06
CA GLN A 55 -10.63 31.66 3.75
C GLN A 55 -9.69 30.66 3.04
N ARG A 56 -10.06 30.19 1.84
CA ARG A 56 -9.40 29.06 1.16
C ARG A 56 -7.91 29.25 0.92
N ILE A 57 -7.45 30.46 0.58
CA ILE A 57 -6.01 30.70 0.35
C ILE A 57 -5.23 30.53 1.66
N ALA A 58 -5.69 31.12 2.76
CA ALA A 58 -5.06 30.99 4.07
C ALA A 58 -5.08 29.54 4.57
N GLU A 59 -6.17 28.82 4.30
CA GLU A 59 -6.29 27.40 4.63
C GLU A 59 -5.37 26.51 3.79
N LEU A 60 -5.22 26.76 2.49
CA LEU A 60 -4.29 26.02 1.63
C LEU A 60 -2.84 26.18 2.11
N VAL A 61 -2.44 27.39 2.52
CA VAL A 61 -1.11 27.64 3.11
C VAL A 61 -0.96 26.88 4.42
N ARG A 62 -1.97 26.92 5.31
CA ARG A 62 -1.97 26.17 6.57
C ARG A 62 -1.85 24.66 6.37
N LEU A 63 -2.46 24.12 5.31
CA LEU A 63 -2.49 22.69 5.02
C LEU A 63 -1.27 22.20 4.22
N ALA A 64 -0.38 23.08 3.76
CA ALA A 64 0.80 22.68 2.99
C ALA A 64 1.70 21.66 3.73
N PRO A 65 2.00 21.82 5.04
CA PRO A 65 2.78 20.81 5.77
C PRO A 65 2.05 19.47 5.89
N VAL A 66 0.72 19.49 6.02
CA VAL A 66 -0.11 18.27 6.10
C VAL A 66 -0.06 17.51 4.78
N ARG A 67 -0.17 18.24 3.65
CA ARG A 67 -0.04 17.64 2.30
C ARG A 67 1.34 17.01 2.11
N ALA A 68 2.42 17.71 2.48
CA ALA A 68 3.76 17.17 2.40
C ALA A 68 3.94 15.88 3.22
N ALA A 69 3.38 15.84 4.44
CA ALA A 69 3.39 14.64 5.27
C ALA A 69 2.60 13.48 4.65
N ILE A 70 1.45 13.76 4.02
CA ILE A 70 0.68 12.74 3.29
C ILE A 70 1.49 12.21 2.10
N ASP A 71 2.11 13.08 1.32
CA ASP A 71 2.91 12.69 0.15
C ASP A 71 4.09 11.80 0.55
N GLU A 72 4.79 12.14 1.63
CA GLU A 72 5.85 11.31 2.21
C GLU A 72 5.33 9.91 2.59
N ARG A 73 4.18 9.85 3.27
CA ARG A 73 3.57 8.56 3.65
C ARG A 73 3.08 7.76 2.46
N LEU A 74 2.57 8.40 1.42
CA LEU A 74 2.19 7.73 0.18
C LEU A 74 3.41 7.15 -0.55
N ALA A 75 4.55 7.85 -0.54
CA ALA A 75 5.79 7.33 -1.11
C ALA A 75 6.28 6.08 -0.35
N LEU A 76 6.28 6.13 0.98
CA LEU A 76 6.62 4.97 1.82
C LEU A 76 5.67 3.79 1.59
N LEU A 77 4.36 4.04 1.57
CA LEU A 77 3.37 2.99 1.33
C LEU A 77 3.57 2.31 -0.04
N ARG A 78 3.87 3.09 -1.09
CA ARG A 78 4.18 2.55 -2.42
C ARG A 78 5.37 1.60 -2.37
N SER A 79 6.45 1.99 -1.68
CA SER A 79 7.63 1.14 -1.51
C SER A 79 7.30 -0.18 -0.78
N GLU A 80 6.48 -0.12 0.26
CA GLU A 80 6.10 -1.29 1.05
C GLU A 80 5.24 -2.26 0.22
N LEU A 81 4.30 -1.73 -0.55
CA LEU A 81 3.45 -2.53 -1.44
C LEU A 81 4.27 -3.20 -2.55
N ALA A 82 5.21 -2.48 -3.16
CA ALA A 82 6.11 -3.05 -4.17
C ALA A 82 6.94 -4.21 -3.59
N LEU A 83 7.50 -4.03 -2.39
CA LEU A 83 8.26 -5.07 -1.69
C LEU A 83 7.40 -6.29 -1.36
N ARG A 84 6.16 -6.10 -0.88
CA ARG A 84 5.23 -7.20 -0.59
C ARG A 84 4.86 -7.98 -1.84
N ALA A 85 4.58 -7.31 -2.95
CA ALA A 85 4.26 -7.95 -4.22
C ALA A 85 5.41 -8.83 -4.74
N MET A 86 6.65 -8.43 -4.49
CA MET A 86 7.84 -9.17 -4.92
C MET A 86 8.28 -10.28 -3.98
N GLY A 87 7.82 -10.28 -2.72
CA GLY A 87 8.19 -11.25 -1.69
C GLY A 87 8.16 -12.71 -2.16
N PRO A 88 7.08 -13.20 -2.80
CA PRO A 88 7.01 -14.56 -3.32
C PRO A 88 8.09 -14.88 -4.37
N ARG A 89 8.40 -13.93 -5.25
CA ARG A 89 9.41 -14.12 -6.30
C ARG A 89 10.83 -14.11 -5.75
N LEU A 90 11.11 -13.25 -4.76
CA LEU A 90 12.37 -13.26 -4.02
C LEU A 90 12.57 -14.57 -3.26
N ALA A 91 11.50 -15.10 -2.66
CA ALA A 91 11.53 -16.41 -2.02
C ALA A 91 11.84 -17.52 -3.04
N GLY A 92 11.20 -17.49 -4.22
CA GLY A 92 11.48 -18.43 -5.31
C GLY A 92 12.93 -18.40 -5.78
N LEU A 93 13.52 -17.21 -5.94
CA LEU A 93 14.94 -17.09 -6.30
C LEU A 93 15.85 -17.68 -5.23
N ARG A 94 15.59 -17.40 -3.94
CA ARG A 94 16.35 -18.01 -2.84
C ARG A 94 16.27 -19.54 -2.87
N THR A 95 15.08 -20.08 -3.12
CA THR A 95 14.86 -21.53 -3.25
C THR A 95 15.68 -22.11 -4.40
N ALA A 96 15.73 -21.43 -5.54
CA ALA A 96 16.53 -21.86 -6.70
C ALA A 96 18.03 -22.04 -6.36
N PHE A 97 18.63 -21.12 -5.60
CA PHE A 97 20.02 -21.26 -5.15
C PHE A 97 20.22 -22.51 -4.28
N THR A 98 19.29 -22.78 -3.37
CA THR A 98 19.38 -23.96 -2.50
C THR A 98 19.12 -25.27 -3.23
N GLU A 99 18.25 -25.27 -4.25
CA GLU A 99 18.00 -26.42 -5.12
C GLU A 99 19.26 -26.76 -5.93
N ILE A 100 19.87 -25.78 -6.59
CA ILE A 100 21.13 -25.96 -7.34
C ILE A 100 22.19 -26.57 -6.43
N ALA A 101 22.40 -26.02 -5.23
CA ALA A 101 23.39 -26.56 -4.32
C ALA A 101 23.09 -27.99 -3.85
N ALA A 102 21.81 -28.36 -3.69
CA ALA A 102 21.42 -29.72 -3.35
C ALA A 102 21.66 -30.69 -4.51
N GLU A 103 21.34 -30.30 -5.75
CA GLU A 103 21.60 -31.07 -6.96
C GLU A 103 23.11 -31.32 -7.16
N GLU A 104 23.94 -30.30 -6.99
CA GLU A 104 25.39 -30.42 -7.11
C GLU A 104 25.99 -31.33 -6.02
N VAL A 105 25.49 -31.26 -4.78
CA VAL A 105 25.91 -32.17 -3.71
C VAL A 105 25.52 -33.61 -4.03
N ALA A 106 24.29 -33.83 -4.52
CA ALA A 106 23.83 -35.16 -4.90
C ALA A 106 24.70 -35.76 -6.02
N ARG A 107 25.04 -34.95 -7.03
CA ARG A 107 25.96 -35.35 -8.12
C ARG A 107 27.34 -35.69 -7.58
N ALA A 108 27.94 -34.83 -6.76
CA ALA A 108 29.27 -35.07 -6.18
C ALA A 108 29.33 -36.34 -5.32
N LEU A 109 28.26 -36.63 -4.57
CA LEU A 109 28.14 -37.85 -3.78
C LEU A 109 27.99 -39.11 -4.65
N GLY A 110 27.41 -39.00 -5.85
CA GLY A 110 27.30 -40.08 -6.82
C GLY A 110 28.62 -40.37 -7.56
N ASP A 111 29.34 -39.34 -7.98
CA ASP A 111 30.43 -39.47 -8.97
C ASP A 111 31.83 -39.60 -8.35
N GLY A 112 32.05 -39.13 -7.12
CA GLY A 112 33.41 -39.08 -6.55
C GLY A 112 33.53 -39.05 -5.03
N LEU A 113 32.45 -38.74 -4.31
CA LEU A 113 32.42 -38.66 -2.84
C LEU A 113 31.58 -39.76 -2.19
N HIS A 114 31.38 -40.88 -2.89
CA HIS A 114 30.55 -42.00 -2.40
C HIS A 114 31.10 -42.66 -1.13
N THR A 115 32.40 -42.55 -0.88
CA THR A 115 33.10 -43.10 0.31
C THR A 115 32.87 -42.29 1.59
N LEU A 116 32.27 -41.09 1.51
CA LEU A 116 31.99 -40.28 2.69
C LEU A 116 30.99 -40.97 3.61
N ASP A 117 31.27 -40.91 4.92
CA ASP A 117 30.35 -41.39 5.94
C ASP A 117 29.12 -40.47 6.11
N ALA A 118 28.10 -40.92 6.84
CA ALA A 118 26.87 -40.17 7.04
C ALA A 118 27.07 -38.82 7.77
N ARG A 119 28.14 -38.66 8.56
CA ARG A 119 28.45 -37.39 9.25
C ARG A 119 29.09 -36.39 8.28
N GLN A 120 30.02 -36.85 7.45
CA GLN A 120 30.69 -36.07 6.42
C GLN A 120 29.71 -35.60 5.34
N ARG A 121 28.81 -36.48 4.88
CA ARG A 121 27.73 -36.12 3.94
C ARG A 121 26.85 -34.98 4.47
N ARG A 122 26.38 -35.09 5.71
CA ARG A 122 25.61 -34.02 6.36
C ARG A 122 26.39 -32.72 6.52
N HIS A 123 27.70 -32.79 6.72
CA HIS A 123 28.55 -31.60 6.79
C HIS A 123 28.65 -30.91 5.44
N LEU A 124 28.85 -31.68 4.36
CA LEU A 124 28.89 -31.18 2.98
C LEU A 124 27.56 -30.53 2.58
N GLU A 125 26.42 -31.18 2.82
CA GLU A 125 25.08 -30.65 2.56
C GLU A 125 24.85 -29.31 3.28
N ARG A 126 25.23 -29.23 4.57
CA ARG A 126 25.12 -28.00 5.34
C ARG A 126 26.02 -26.88 4.79
N LEU A 127 27.26 -27.21 4.41
CA LEU A 127 28.20 -26.26 3.84
C LEU A 127 27.66 -25.70 2.53
N ALA A 128 27.24 -26.57 1.62
CA ALA A 128 26.67 -26.20 0.33
C ALA A 128 25.42 -25.32 0.49
N ARG A 129 24.50 -25.69 1.38
CA ARG A 129 23.33 -24.87 1.71
C ARG A 129 23.71 -23.50 2.26
N THR A 130 24.71 -23.44 3.14
CA THR A 130 25.19 -22.17 3.72
C THR A 130 25.78 -21.26 2.64
N LEU A 131 26.57 -21.82 1.73
CA LEU A 131 27.14 -21.09 0.60
C LEU A 131 26.04 -20.59 -0.33
N ALA A 132 25.07 -21.44 -0.67
CA ALA A 132 23.93 -21.06 -1.50
C ALA A 132 23.15 -19.88 -0.92
N LEU A 133 22.87 -19.89 0.39
CA LEU A 133 22.17 -18.80 1.07
C LEU A 133 22.99 -17.51 1.07
N ARG A 134 24.32 -17.58 1.24
CA ARG A 134 25.21 -16.41 1.16
C ARG A 134 25.28 -15.84 -0.25
N LEU A 135 25.37 -16.70 -1.27
CA LEU A 135 25.37 -16.30 -2.67
C LEU A 135 24.02 -15.69 -3.09
N ALA A 136 22.91 -16.21 -2.58
CA ALA A 136 21.58 -15.66 -2.82
C ALA A 136 21.39 -14.26 -2.20
N HIS A 137 22.08 -13.94 -1.11
CA HIS A 137 21.92 -12.67 -0.41
C HIS A 137 22.24 -11.45 -1.30
N LEU A 138 23.34 -11.49 -2.05
CA LEU A 138 23.78 -10.39 -2.91
C LEU A 138 22.77 -10.00 -4.01
N PRO A 139 22.29 -10.92 -4.87
CA PRO A 139 21.32 -10.59 -5.89
C PRO A 139 19.95 -10.23 -5.29
N LEU A 140 19.55 -10.86 -4.17
CA LEU A 140 18.29 -10.51 -3.50
C LEU A 140 18.32 -9.08 -2.93
N ALA A 141 19.44 -8.68 -2.32
CA ALA A 141 19.62 -7.32 -1.82
C ALA A 141 19.62 -6.29 -2.96
N GLY A 142 20.34 -6.59 -4.04
CA GLY A 142 20.37 -5.74 -5.24
C GLY A 142 19.00 -5.60 -5.90
N LEU A 143 18.27 -6.70 -6.05
CA LEU A 143 16.93 -6.69 -6.63
C LEU A 143 15.92 -5.96 -5.75
N LYS A 144 16.03 -6.12 -4.43
CA LYS A 144 15.21 -5.38 -3.45
C LYS A 144 15.44 -3.86 -3.55
N ALA A 145 16.68 -3.43 -3.77
CA ALA A 145 17.00 -2.02 -3.97
C ALA A 145 16.53 -1.50 -5.33
N ALA A 146 16.76 -2.28 -6.40
CA ALA A 146 16.33 -1.91 -7.76
C ALA A 146 14.80 -1.82 -7.88
N ALA A 147 14.08 -2.71 -7.21
CA ALA A 147 12.61 -2.73 -7.14
C ALA A 147 11.97 -1.43 -6.63
N LEU A 148 12.69 -0.66 -5.82
CA LEU A 148 12.21 0.62 -5.30
C LEU A 148 12.26 1.74 -6.35
N HIS A 149 12.99 1.53 -7.44
CA HIS A 149 13.27 2.53 -8.48
C HIS A 149 12.89 2.06 -9.89
N ALA A 150 12.64 0.76 -10.08
CA ALA A 150 12.29 0.15 -11.36
C ALA A 150 10.78 0.03 -11.56
N SER A 151 10.33 0.03 -12.82
CA SER A 151 8.95 -0.32 -13.15
C SER A 151 8.67 -1.80 -12.85
N ALA A 152 7.40 -2.14 -12.62
CA ALA A 152 6.98 -3.53 -12.44
C ALA A 152 7.44 -4.42 -13.62
N ASP A 153 7.29 -3.94 -14.85
CA ASP A 153 7.68 -4.66 -16.07
C ASP A 153 9.18 -5.01 -16.12
N ALA A 154 10.05 -4.11 -15.64
CA ALA A 154 11.49 -4.35 -15.60
C ALA A 154 11.86 -5.46 -14.61
N VAL A 155 11.16 -5.52 -13.47
CA VAL A 155 11.33 -6.58 -12.47
C VAL A 155 10.81 -7.91 -13.02
N ASP A 156 9.68 -7.90 -13.73
CA ASP A 156 9.10 -9.08 -14.36
C ASP A 156 10.03 -9.66 -15.44
N ALA A 157 10.61 -8.79 -16.27
CA ALA A 157 11.58 -9.17 -17.30
C ALA A 157 12.82 -9.85 -16.70
N PHE A 158 13.34 -9.35 -15.56
CA PHE A 158 14.44 -9.97 -14.85
C PHE A 158 14.11 -11.40 -14.39
N PHE A 159 12.93 -11.59 -13.77
CA PHE A 159 12.51 -12.92 -13.33
C PHE A 159 12.27 -13.88 -14.50
N ALA A 160 11.69 -13.41 -15.60
CA ALA A 160 11.52 -14.21 -16.81
C ALA A 160 12.87 -14.67 -17.40
N ALA A 161 13.86 -13.77 -17.46
CA ALA A 161 15.20 -14.10 -17.96
C ALA A 161 15.91 -15.13 -17.06
N THR A 162 15.82 -14.99 -15.74
CA THR A 162 16.45 -15.95 -14.80
C THR A 162 15.83 -17.35 -14.88
N GLN A 163 14.52 -17.45 -15.09
CA GLN A 163 13.85 -18.73 -15.33
C GLN A 163 14.27 -19.38 -16.65
N ALA A 164 14.40 -18.59 -17.73
CA ALA A 164 14.86 -19.08 -19.02
C ALA A 164 16.30 -19.63 -18.97
N VAL A 165 17.19 -18.98 -18.20
CA VAL A 165 18.55 -19.49 -17.96
C VAL A 165 18.52 -20.84 -17.25
N ARG A 166 17.70 -21.00 -16.18
CA ARG A 166 17.57 -22.29 -15.47
C ARG A 166 17.17 -23.42 -16.41
N THR A 167 16.17 -23.21 -17.26
CA THR A 167 15.69 -24.25 -18.20
C THR A 167 16.75 -24.68 -19.22
N ARG A 168 17.67 -23.78 -19.58
CA ARG A 168 18.76 -24.07 -20.53
C ARG A 168 19.91 -24.82 -19.88
N THR A 169 20.19 -24.57 -18.60
CA THR A 169 21.24 -25.29 -17.86
C THR A 169 20.82 -26.70 -17.46
N THR A 170 19.55 -26.93 -17.12
CA THR A 170 19.06 -28.28 -16.79
C THR A 170 18.92 -29.18 -18.01
N GLY A 171 18.64 -28.63 -19.20
CA GLY A 171 18.55 -29.40 -20.45
C GLY A 171 19.89 -29.70 -21.15
N LYS A 172 21.03 -29.34 -20.54
CA LYS A 172 22.38 -29.55 -21.11
C LYS A 172 23.21 -30.63 -20.38
N THR A 173 22.57 -31.36 -19.47
CA THR A 173 23.09 -32.53 -18.75
C THR A 173 22.36 -33.76 -19.26
#